data_AF-A0A953AJW5-F1
#
_entry.id   AF-A0A953AJW5-F1
#
_cell.length_a   1.000
_cell.length_b   1.000
_cell.length_c   1.000
_cell.angle_alpha   90.00
_cell.angle_beta   90.00
_cell.angle_gamma   90.00
#
_symmetry.space_group_name_H-M   'P 1'
#
loop_
_entity.id
_entity.type
_entity.pdbx_description
1 polymer ?
#
loop_
_entity_poly.entity_id
_entity_poly.type
_entity_poly.pdbx_seq_one_letter_code
_entity_poly.pdbx_strand_id
1 'polypeptide(L)'
;MCPWRGSGRPNSHTAWALPAALLLLLGCHGTPPSESALRVTVTIASGVKATCVTVYARPKDGAEQPGRRIPVEGRSELTVAIFRTRELQGTVEVGARGFVGDCDADDLPLNEESDPVEATFVDGEVVPVTVTLDKVPAAFDGDGDGWRAAAAHGLDCDDGQPAVHPGAAEACNDRLDNDCNGLVDCGEPACDLATCDDGQPCTVGEVCSGGVCGGGSPVSCTEAPGECFQAPGVCDDSKGGCVYPVRVGEPCAGGTCRQDGACVDQTIEAECNDGVDNDGNGKIDCADPDCDQRPCNDGDA
;
A
#
# COMPACT_ATOMS: atom_id res chain seq x y z
N MET A 1 34.42 -23.97 28.63
CA MET A 1 34.77 -24.22 27.22
C MET A 1 35.50 -25.54 27.09
N CYS A 2 34.97 -26.49 26.33
CA CYS A 2 35.69 -27.68 25.83
C CYS A 2 35.57 -27.68 24.30
N PRO A 3 36.66 -27.91 23.54
CA PRO A 3 36.62 -27.77 22.10
C PRO A 3 36.10 -29.05 21.42
N TRP A 4 35.32 -28.80 20.36
CA TRP A 4 34.80 -29.76 19.41
C TRP A 4 35.95 -30.30 18.54
N ARG A 5 36.08 -31.62 18.37
CA ARG A 5 37.06 -32.24 17.44
C ARG A 5 36.36 -33.29 16.59
N GLY A 6 36.55 -33.15 15.29
CA GLY A 6 35.81 -33.85 14.23
C GLY A 6 36.06 -35.35 14.16
N SER A 7 35.03 -36.03 13.67
CA SER A 7 34.97 -37.46 13.39
C SER A 7 35.83 -37.85 12.19
N GLY A 8 36.87 -38.64 12.43
CA GLY A 8 37.54 -39.48 11.43
C GLY A 8 37.35 -40.95 11.80
N ARG A 9 36.74 -41.74 10.91
CA ARG A 9 36.67 -43.21 11.04
C ARG A 9 38.06 -43.83 10.89
N PRO A 10 38.33 -44.97 11.57
CA PRO A 10 38.80 -46.11 10.79
C PRO A 10 38.20 -47.47 11.23
N ASN A 11 38.20 -48.39 10.26
CA ASN A 11 37.75 -49.77 10.36
C ASN A 11 38.66 -50.65 11.23
N SER A 12 38.00 -51.56 11.94
CA SER A 12 38.36 -52.90 12.42
C SER A 12 39.80 -53.42 12.23
N HIS A 13 40.43 -53.88 13.32
CA HIS A 13 41.09 -55.20 13.43
C HIS A 13 41.39 -55.57 14.91
N THR A 14 40.99 -56.80 15.28
CA THR A 14 41.58 -57.75 16.26
C THR A 14 41.77 -57.43 17.75
N ALA A 15 41.03 -58.22 18.57
CA ALA A 15 41.24 -58.81 19.90
C ALA A 15 42.48 -58.50 20.77
N TRP A 16 42.29 -58.47 22.11
CA TRP A 16 42.96 -59.23 23.20
C TRP A 16 42.61 -58.60 24.58
N ALA A 17 42.71 -59.38 25.67
CA ALA A 17 41.97 -59.25 26.94
C ALA A 17 42.54 -58.33 28.05
N LEU A 18 41.62 -57.71 28.83
CA LEU A 18 41.57 -57.34 30.28
C LEU A 18 42.76 -56.62 30.98
N PRO A 19 42.53 -55.61 31.87
CA PRO A 19 41.88 -55.84 33.17
C PRO A 19 40.96 -54.72 33.72
N ALA A 20 40.30 -55.06 34.83
CA ALA A 20 39.36 -54.28 35.63
C ALA A 20 39.82 -52.82 35.90
N ALA A 21 38.99 -51.87 35.47
CA ALA A 21 39.00 -50.50 35.95
C ALA A 21 37.74 -50.28 36.80
N LEU A 22 37.96 -50.09 38.09
CA LEU A 22 36.99 -49.62 39.07
C LEU A 22 36.44 -48.27 38.59
N LEU A 23 35.25 -48.29 37.97
CA LEU A 23 34.51 -47.07 37.63
C LEU A 23 34.00 -46.44 38.94
N LEU A 24 34.75 -45.48 39.46
CA LEU A 24 34.23 -44.46 40.37
C LEU A 24 33.11 -43.73 39.63
N LEU A 25 31.86 -44.06 39.96
CA LEU A 25 30.70 -43.22 39.69
C LEU A 25 30.87 -41.94 40.54
N LEU A 26 31.65 -40.99 40.03
CA LEU A 26 31.47 -39.59 40.34
C LEU A 26 30.10 -39.22 39.76
N GLY A 27 29.06 -39.49 40.55
CA GLY A 27 27.77 -38.90 40.33
C GLY A 27 27.96 -37.39 40.32
N CYS A 28 27.78 -36.78 39.15
CA CYS A 28 27.42 -35.39 39.10
C CYS A 28 26.09 -35.24 39.86
N HIS A 29 26.17 -35.06 41.18
CA HIS A 29 25.11 -34.46 41.98
C HIS A 29 25.06 -32.95 41.68
N GLY A 30 25.01 -32.60 40.39
CA GLY A 30 24.28 -31.40 40.04
C GLY A 30 22.83 -31.81 40.26
N THR A 31 22.22 -31.35 41.35
CA THR A 31 20.76 -31.27 41.40
C THR A 31 20.32 -30.75 40.03
N PRO A 32 19.41 -31.43 39.30
CA PRO A 32 18.80 -30.79 38.15
C PRO A 32 18.33 -29.41 38.65
N PRO A 33 18.56 -28.31 37.90
CA PRO A 33 17.95 -27.04 38.29
C PRO A 33 16.49 -27.38 38.56
N SER A 34 15.97 -27.09 39.76
CA SER A 34 14.57 -27.36 40.06
C SER A 34 13.79 -26.72 38.90
N GLU A 35 13.28 -27.55 37.98
CA GLU A 35 12.99 -27.12 36.61
C GLU A 35 11.85 -26.10 36.67
N SER A 36 12.23 -24.83 36.70
CA SER A 36 11.30 -23.73 36.88
C SER A 36 10.92 -23.24 35.49
N ALA A 37 9.64 -23.22 35.20
CA ALA A 37 9.15 -22.86 33.87
C ALA A 37 7.90 -21.99 33.97
N LEU A 38 7.66 -21.20 32.94
CA LEU A 38 6.38 -20.56 32.71
C LEU A 38 5.63 -21.39 31.67
N ARG A 39 4.40 -21.80 31.99
CA ARG A 39 3.46 -22.35 31.00
C ARG A 39 2.63 -21.20 30.48
N VAL A 40 3.02 -20.68 29.32
CA VAL A 40 2.38 -19.53 28.69
C VAL A 40 1.27 -20.03 27.77
N THR A 41 0.06 -19.57 28.03
CA THR A 41 -1.11 -19.78 27.18
C THR A 41 -1.35 -18.47 26.43
N VAL A 42 -1.21 -18.50 25.11
CA VAL A 42 -1.53 -17.37 24.24
C VAL A 42 -2.95 -17.57 23.73
N THR A 43 -3.86 -16.73 24.17
CA THR A 43 -5.21 -16.64 23.62
C THR A 43 -5.15 -15.75 22.38
N ILE A 44 -5.63 -16.25 21.25
CA ILE A 44 -5.63 -15.53 19.98
C ILE A 44 -7.05 -15.02 19.72
N ALA A 45 -7.21 -13.69 19.73
CA ALA A 45 -8.49 -13.07 19.51
C ALA A 45 -8.99 -13.29 18.07
N SER A 46 -10.32 -13.26 17.89
CA SER A 46 -10.90 -13.26 16.55
C SER A 46 -10.49 -12.00 15.79
N GLY A 47 -10.04 -12.14 14.54
CA GLY A 47 -9.67 -11.00 13.69
C GLY A 47 -8.17 -10.74 13.61
N VAL A 48 -7.36 -11.42 14.42
CA VAL A 48 -5.89 -11.49 14.25
C VAL A 48 -5.57 -12.02 12.84
N LYS A 49 -4.74 -11.29 12.09
CA LYS A 49 -4.26 -11.62 10.75
C LYS A 49 -3.01 -12.51 10.77
N ALA A 50 -2.28 -12.55 11.89
CA ALA A 50 -1.06 -13.34 12.00
C ALA A 50 -1.23 -14.80 11.52
N THR A 51 -0.34 -15.21 10.63
CA THR A 51 -0.17 -16.60 10.23
C THR A 51 0.73 -17.36 11.23
N CYS A 52 1.58 -16.63 11.94
CA CYS A 52 2.58 -17.17 12.85
C CYS A 52 2.69 -16.32 14.12
N VAL A 53 2.89 -16.95 15.27
CA VAL A 53 3.09 -16.27 16.55
C VAL A 53 4.43 -16.66 17.17
N THR A 54 5.14 -15.68 17.70
CA THR A 54 6.28 -15.91 18.61
C THR A 54 5.90 -15.44 20.00
N VAL A 55 6.25 -16.23 21.01
CA VAL A 55 6.21 -15.80 22.41
C VAL A 55 7.61 -15.36 22.82
N TYR A 56 7.72 -14.21 23.45
CA TYR A 56 8.98 -13.69 23.98
C TYR A 56 8.93 -13.57 25.50
N ALA A 57 10.11 -13.56 26.13
CA ALA A 57 10.27 -13.14 27.51
C ALA A 57 11.38 -12.09 27.61
N ARG A 58 11.18 -11.06 28.43
CA ARG A 58 12.11 -9.97 28.63
C ARG A 58 12.33 -9.74 30.12
N PRO A 59 13.58 -9.80 30.62
CA PRO A 59 13.89 -9.31 31.96
C PRO A 59 13.67 -7.80 32.03
N LYS A 60 13.26 -7.27 33.18
CA LYS A 60 12.95 -5.83 33.36
C LYS A 60 14.04 -4.88 32.83
N ASP A 61 15.31 -5.24 33.00
CA ASP A 61 16.48 -4.47 32.56
C ASP A 61 17.33 -5.22 31.51
N GLY A 62 16.72 -6.15 30.77
CA GLY A 62 17.41 -7.08 29.87
C GLY A 62 16.92 -7.03 28.43
N ALA A 63 17.69 -7.69 27.56
CA ALA A 63 17.28 -7.90 26.18
C ALA A 63 16.18 -8.95 26.11
N GLU A 64 15.21 -8.69 25.23
CA GLU A 64 14.17 -9.65 24.89
C GLU A 64 14.78 -10.96 24.36
N GLN A 65 14.21 -12.08 24.80
CA GLN A 65 14.53 -13.43 24.34
C GLN A 65 13.32 -13.95 23.54
N PRO A 66 13.34 -13.86 22.20
CA PRO A 66 12.25 -14.36 21.37
C PRO A 66 12.27 -15.89 21.30
N GLY A 67 11.09 -16.49 21.35
CA GLY A 67 10.89 -17.91 21.07
C GLY A 67 10.91 -18.22 19.56
N ARG A 68 10.63 -19.49 19.25
CA ARG A 68 10.41 -19.93 17.87
C ARG A 68 9.05 -19.42 17.38
N ARG A 69 8.96 -19.06 16.10
CA ARG A 69 7.67 -18.85 15.41
C ARG A 69 6.86 -20.14 15.35
N ILE A 70 5.58 -20.04 15.68
CA ILE A 70 4.62 -21.14 15.70
C ILE A 70 3.48 -20.80 14.75
N PRO A 71 3.17 -21.66 13.76
CA PRO A 71 2.01 -21.48 12.90
C PRO A 71 0.70 -21.41 13.71
N VAL A 72 -0.16 -20.44 13.38
CA VAL A 72 -1.47 -20.29 14.03
C VAL A 72 -2.45 -21.36 13.54
N GLU A 73 -2.51 -21.65 12.24
CA GLU A 73 -3.33 -22.72 11.64
C GLU A 73 -4.81 -22.75 12.12
N GLY A 74 -5.41 -21.56 12.33
CA GLY A 74 -6.79 -21.44 12.82
C GLY A 74 -6.99 -21.78 14.30
N ARG A 75 -5.92 -21.94 15.07
CA ARG A 75 -5.98 -22.14 16.52
C ARG A 75 -6.39 -20.84 17.20
N SER A 76 -7.29 -20.94 18.18
CA SER A 76 -7.63 -19.83 19.09
C SER A 76 -6.74 -19.77 20.33
N GLU A 77 -5.87 -20.77 20.51
CA GLU A 77 -5.00 -20.88 21.67
C GLU A 77 -3.69 -21.61 21.31
N LEU A 78 -2.58 -21.13 21.86
CA LEU A 78 -1.27 -21.78 21.80
C LEU A 78 -0.69 -21.92 23.20
N THR A 79 -0.10 -23.06 23.52
CA THR A 79 0.64 -23.24 24.78
C THR A 79 2.11 -23.45 24.50
N VAL A 80 2.96 -22.66 25.16
CA VAL A 80 4.42 -22.78 25.11
C VAL A 80 5.01 -22.84 26.51
N ALA A 81 6.18 -23.45 26.62
CA ALA A 81 6.97 -23.46 27.84
C ALA A 81 8.16 -22.52 27.70
N ILE A 82 8.34 -21.62 28.65
CA ILE A 82 9.56 -20.81 28.79
C ILE A 82 10.32 -21.35 29.98
N PHE A 83 11.48 -21.96 29.73
CA PHE A 83 12.35 -22.47 30.80
C PHE A 83 13.20 -21.35 31.36
N ARG A 84 13.39 -21.33 32.69
CA ARG A 84 14.29 -20.39 33.34
C ARG A 84 15.71 -20.59 32.81
N THR A 85 16.34 -19.51 32.35
CA THR A 85 17.75 -19.49 31.91
C THR A 85 18.57 -18.54 32.77
N ARG A 86 19.86 -18.34 32.49
CA ARG A 86 20.66 -17.36 33.24
C ARG A 86 20.26 -15.92 32.92
N GLU A 87 19.76 -15.71 31.72
CA GLU A 87 19.28 -14.45 31.17
C GLU A 87 17.86 -14.15 31.64
N LEU A 88 17.02 -15.18 31.78
CA LEU A 88 15.64 -15.10 32.25
C LEU A 88 15.56 -15.55 33.72
N GLN A 89 15.71 -14.61 34.65
CA GLN A 89 15.69 -14.84 36.10
C GLN A 89 14.70 -13.91 36.79
N GLY A 90 14.19 -14.33 37.95
CA GLY A 90 13.27 -13.51 38.75
C GLY A 90 11.95 -13.22 38.02
N THR A 91 11.57 -11.96 37.99
CA THR A 91 10.38 -11.45 37.29
C THR A 91 10.75 -11.01 35.87
N VAL A 92 9.99 -11.50 34.90
CA VAL A 92 10.11 -11.18 33.48
C VAL A 92 8.78 -10.69 32.94
N GLU A 93 8.81 -9.90 31.89
CA GLU A 93 7.67 -9.59 31.04
C GLU A 93 7.54 -10.66 29.97
N VAL A 94 6.35 -11.20 29.77
CA VAL A 94 6.04 -12.20 28.76
C VAL A 94 5.02 -11.62 27.80
N GLY A 95 5.28 -11.71 26.50
CA GLY A 95 4.34 -11.26 25.47
C GLY A 95 4.36 -12.15 24.24
N ALA A 96 3.48 -11.85 23.30
CA ALA A 96 3.33 -12.51 22.03
C ALA A 96 3.33 -11.49 20.89
N ARG A 97 3.94 -11.87 19.76
CA ARG A 97 3.93 -11.12 18.51
C ARG A 97 3.37 -11.98 17.39
N GLY A 98 2.47 -11.39 16.62
CA GLY A 98 1.84 -11.96 15.44
C GLY A 98 2.50 -11.45 14.17
N PHE A 99 2.86 -12.37 13.29
CA PHE A 99 3.52 -12.10 12.01
C PHE A 99 2.69 -12.63 10.86
N VAL A 100 2.79 -11.97 9.70
CA VAL A 100 2.07 -12.37 8.49
C VAL A 100 3.05 -12.85 7.42
N GLY A 101 2.75 -14.00 6.81
CA GLY A 101 3.56 -14.62 5.77
C GLY A 101 3.96 -16.07 6.11
N ASP A 102 5.05 -16.53 5.51
CA ASP A 102 5.60 -17.87 5.75
C ASP A 102 6.38 -17.92 7.08
N CYS A 103 5.96 -18.76 8.03
CA CYS A 103 6.56 -18.83 9.37
C CYS A 103 8.05 -19.18 9.39
N ASP A 104 8.56 -19.77 8.32
CA ASP A 104 9.97 -20.14 8.19
C ASP A 104 10.82 -19.07 7.49
N ALA A 105 10.21 -18.00 6.94
CA ALA A 105 10.93 -16.89 6.33
C ALA A 105 11.71 -16.10 7.40
N ASP A 106 12.95 -15.69 7.09
CA ASP A 106 13.82 -15.01 8.07
C ASP A 106 13.19 -13.71 8.56
N ASP A 107 12.84 -12.82 7.63
CA ASP A 107 12.18 -11.54 7.91
C ASP A 107 10.68 -11.68 7.66
N LEU A 108 9.89 -11.60 8.74
CA LEU A 108 8.45 -11.52 8.64
C LEU A 108 7.95 -10.19 9.18
N PRO A 109 7.02 -9.54 8.48
CA PRO A 109 6.39 -8.32 8.95
C PRO A 109 5.54 -8.61 10.19
N LEU A 110 5.66 -7.72 11.17
CA LEU A 110 4.84 -7.69 12.37
C LEU A 110 3.46 -7.14 12.03
N ASN A 111 2.40 -7.77 12.52
CA ASN A 111 1.05 -7.20 12.48
C ASN A 111 0.54 -6.96 13.90
N GLU A 112 0.36 -8.01 14.69
CA GLU A 112 -0.13 -7.89 16.07
C GLU A 112 0.99 -7.95 17.11
N GLU A 113 0.79 -7.25 18.22
CA GLU A 113 1.63 -7.38 19.41
C GLU A 113 0.73 -7.30 20.65
N SER A 114 0.90 -8.25 21.58
CA SER A 114 0.14 -8.26 22.83
C SER A 114 0.69 -7.26 23.83
N ASP A 115 -0.16 -6.80 24.76
CA ASP A 115 0.35 -6.22 26.00
C ASP A 115 1.15 -7.25 26.81
N PRO A 116 2.35 -6.92 27.30
CA PRO A 116 3.16 -7.84 28.07
C PRO A 116 2.56 -8.08 29.46
N VAL A 117 2.74 -9.30 29.97
CA VAL A 117 2.31 -9.72 31.30
C VAL A 117 3.53 -10.03 32.16
N GLU A 118 3.60 -9.43 33.35
CA GLU A 118 4.66 -9.77 34.32
C GLU A 118 4.45 -11.18 34.88
N ALA A 119 5.51 -11.98 34.90
CA ALA A 119 5.53 -13.32 35.44
C ALA A 119 6.82 -13.57 36.22
N THR A 120 6.73 -14.25 37.35
CA THR A 120 7.88 -14.58 38.19
C THR A 120 8.13 -16.07 38.16
N PHE A 121 9.35 -16.48 37.85
CA PHE A 121 9.72 -17.88 37.97
C PHE A 121 9.78 -18.29 39.44
N VAL A 122 9.14 -19.41 39.79
CA VAL A 122 9.19 -20.00 41.12
C VAL A 122 9.98 -21.31 41.09
N ASP A 123 10.88 -21.48 42.06
CA ASP A 123 11.80 -22.62 42.12
C ASP A 123 11.03 -23.95 42.19
N GLY A 124 11.19 -24.79 41.17
CA GLY A 124 10.56 -26.12 41.10
C GLY A 124 9.08 -26.10 40.76
N GLU A 125 8.56 -24.99 40.26
CA GLU A 125 7.16 -24.84 39.86
C GLU A 125 7.03 -24.48 38.36
N VAL A 126 5.90 -24.90 37.78
CA VAL A 126 5.45 -24.45 36.46
C VAL A 126 4.35 -23.40 36.64
N VAL A 127 4.73 -22.13 36.56
CA VAL A 127 3.82 -20.99 36.78
C VAL A 127 2.97 -20.77 35.53
N PRO A 128 1.63 -20.80 35.61
CA PRO A 128 0.77 -20.49 34.48
C PRO A 128 0.78 -18.98 34.19
N VAL A 129 0.89 -18.62 32.92
CA VAL A 129 0.82 -17.25 32.42
C VAL A 129 -0.16 -17.23 31.26
N THR A 130 -1.04 -16.24 31.21
CA THR A 130 -1.95 -16.04 30.06
C THR A 130 -1.61 -14.72 29.40
N VAL A 131 -1.43 -14.74 28.09
CA VAL A 131 -1.20 -13.58 27.24
C VAL A 131 -2.30 -13.57 26.19
N THR A 132 -2.84 -12.39 25.88
CA THR A 132 -3.85 -12.25 24.82
C THR A 132 -3.21 -11.53 23.65
N LEU A 133 -3.18 -12.19 22.48
CA LEU A 133 -2.87 -11.54 21.23
C LEU A 133 -4.19 -11.01 20.65
N ASP A 134 -4.39 -9.70 20.80
CA ASP A 134 -5.58 -9.00 20.31
C ASP A 134 -5.32 -8.39 18.93
N LYS A 135 -6.36 -7.80 18.34
CA LYS A 135 -6.26 -7.01 17.11
C LYS A 135 -5.28 -5.84 17.29
N VAL A 136 -4.82 -5.31 16.16
CA VAL A 136 -3.94 -4.14 16.14
C VAL A 136 -4.62 -2.96 16.86
N PRO A 137 -3.93 -2.26 17.78
CA PRO A 137 -4.48 -1.08 18.44
C PRO A 137 -4.74 0.04 17.43
N ALA A 138 -5.80 0.83 17.63
CA ALA A 138 -6.17 1.94 16.74
C ALA A 138 -5.10 3.03 16.56
N ALA A 139 -4.05 3.05 17.41
CA ALA A 139 -2.90 3.92 17.23
C ALA A 139 -1.96 3.47 16.08
N PHE A 140 -2.14 2.25 15.58
CA PHE A 140 -1.34 1.61 14.53
C PHE A 140 -2.22 0.99 13.42
N ASP A 141 -3.53 1.23 13.46
CA ASP A 141 -4.58 0.72 12.56
C ASP A 141 -5.66 1.82 12.51
N GLY A 142 -5.36 2.86 11.74
CA GLY A 142 -6.09 4.12 11.68
C GLY A 142 -7.46 3.98 11.02
N ASP A 143 -7.60 3.01 10.13
CA ASP A 143 -8.82 2.78 9.36
C ASP A 143 -9.66 1.58 9.88
N GLY A 144 -9.06 0.73 10.71
CA GLY A 144 -9.74 -0.33 11.45
C GLY A 144 -9.92 -1.65 10.69
N ASP A 145 -9.12 -1.92 9.67
CA ASP A 145 -9.18 -3.15 8.88
C ASP A 145 -8.44 -4.35 9.53
N GLY A 146 -7.70 -4.07 10.60
CA GLY A 146 -6.93 -5.03 11.39
C GLY A 146 -5.49 -5.25 10.90
N TRP A 147 -4.99 -4.43 9.99
CA TRP A 147 -3.62 -4.41 9.55
C TRP A 147 -2.85 -3.27 10.21
N ARG A 148 -1.58 -3.53 10.49
CA ARG A 148 -0.69 -2.53 11.04
C ARG A 148 -0.22 -1.60 9.92
N ALA A 149 -0.37 -0.30 10.14
CA ALA A 149 0.13 0.76 9.28
C ALA A 149 1.62 0.58 8.94
N ALA A 150 2.02 0.83 7.69
CA ALA A 150 3.41 0.83 7.25
C ALA A 150 4.27 1.83 8.04
N ALA A 151 3.71 2.99 8.42
CA ALA A 151 4.37 3.98 9.27
C ALA A 151 4.72 3.43 10.67
N ALA A 152 4.02 2.39 11.11
CA ALA A 152 4.25 1.65 12.35
C ALA A 152 5.00 0.32 12.12
N HIS A 153 5.70 0.17 10.98
CA HIS A 153 6.42 -1.04 10.56
C HIS A 153 5.53 -2.26 10.27
N GLY A 154 4.26 -2.04 9.93
CA GLY A 154 3.39 -3.08 9.39
C GLY A 154 3.39 -3.12 7.86
N LEU A 155 2.34 -3.71 7.29
CA LEU A 155 2.21 -3.95 5.84
C LEU A 155 1.11 -3.12 5.17
N ASP A 156 0.25 -2.47 5.94
CA ASP A 156 -0.80 -1.64 5.36
C ASP A 156 -0.19 -0.36 4.76
N CYS A 157 -0.34 -0.23 3.45
CA CYS A 157 0.22 0.82 2.63
C CYS A 157 -0.61 2.11 2.63
N ASP A 158 -1.86 2.08 3.08
CA ASP A 158 -2.73 3.25 3.24
C ASP A 158 -3.67 3.12 4.46
N ASP A 159 -3.14 3.50 5.63
CA ASP A 159 -3.79 3.53 6.96
C ASP A 159 -4.99 4.50 7.08
N GLY A 160 -5.45 5.06 5.96
CA GLY A 160 -6.67 5.86 5.84
C GLY A 160 -7.80 5.18 5.08
N GLN A 161 -7.59 3.98 4.52
CA GLN A 161 -8.51 3.34 3.59
C GLN A 161 -8.69 1.84 3.90
N PRO A 162 -9.79 1.42 4.56
CA PRO A 162 -9.98 0.02 5.01
C PRO A 162 -10.07 -1.03 3.90
N ALA A 163 -10.07 -0.60 2.64
CA ALA A 163 -10.09 -1.45 1.46
C ALA A 163 -8.69 -1.61 0.83
N VAL A 164 -7.68 -0.91 1.36
CA VAL A 164 -6.30 -0.90 0.90
C VAL A 164 -5.46 -1.58 1.96
N HIS A 165 -5.20 -2.87 1.79
CA HIS A 165 -4.47 -3.66 2.77
C HIS A 165 -3.93 -4.96 2.18
N PRO A 166 -2.96 -5.63 2.84
CA PRO A 166 -2.39 -6.86 2.34
C PRO A 166 -3.43 -7.92 1.94
N GLY A 167 -3.39 -8.33 0.67
CA GLY A 167 -4.28 -9.34 0.11
C GLY A 167 -5.74 -8.90 -0.07
N ALA A 168 -6.03 -7.60 -0.10
CA ALA A 168 -7.33 -7.11 -0.57
C ALA A 168 -7.57 -7.46 -2.05
N ALA A 169 -8.78 -7.20 -2.54
CA ALA A 169 -9.08 -7.33 -3.95
C ALA A 169 -8.69 -6.05 -4.69
N GLU A 170 -7.98 -6.19 -5.80
CA GLU A 170 -7.56 -5.05 -6.61
C GLU A 170 -8.73 -4.38 -7.33
N ALA A 171 -8.80 -3.06 -7.26
CA ALA A 171 -9.72 -2.22 -8.00
C ALA A 171 -8.96 -1.52 -9.15
N CYS A 172 -8.95 -2.18 -10.31
CA CYS A 172 -8.08 -1.91 -11.47
C CYS A 172 -8.13 -0.52 -12.14
N ASN A 173 -8.80 0.48 -11.56
CA ASN A 173 -8.99 1.81 -12.14
C ASN A 173 -9.02 2.95 -11.10
N ASP A 174 -8.58 2.69 -9.88
CA ASP A 174 -8.58 3.70 -8.81
C ASP A 174 -7.20 4.32 -8.56
N ARG A 175 -6.15 3.82 -9.23
CA ARG A 175 -4.75 4.26 -9.10
C ARG A 175 -4.15 3.97 -7.73
N LEU A 176 -4.69 3.00 -7.01
CA LEU A 176 -4.21 2.52 -5.73
C LEU A 176 -3.64 1.11 -5.88
N ASP A 177 -2.72 0.75 -4.99
CA ASP A 177 -2.30 -0.63 -4.76
C ASP A 177 -3.20 -1.16 -3.65
N ASN A 178 -4.35 -1.74 -3.97
CA ASN A 178 -5.34 -2.08 -2.95
C ASN A 178 -4.87 -3.26 -2.10
N ASP A 179 -4.04 -4.15 -2.63
CA ASP A 179 -3.60 -5.35 -1.92
C ASP A 179 -2.20 -5.22 -1.28
N CYS A 180 -1.60 -4.03 -1.33
CA CYS A 180 -0.29 -3.65 -0.82
C CYS A 180 0.85 -4.57 -1.28
N ASN A 181 0.78 -5.09 -2.50
CA ASN A 181 1.79 -5.98 -3.08
C ASN A 181 2.87 -5.24 -3.91
N GLY A 182 2.70 -3.93 -4.11
CA GLY A 182 3.58 -3.05 -4.88
C GLY A 182 3.21 -2.91 -6.35
N LEU A 183 2.12 -3.53 -6.80
CA LEU A 183 1.55 -3.40 -8.14
C LEU A 183 0.29 -2.54 -8.05
N VAL A 184 0.08 -1.71 -9.07
CA VAL A 184 -1.06 -0.78 -9.13
C VAL A 184 -1.80 -1.02 -10.44
N ASP A 185 -3.11 -1.17 -10.37
CA ASP A 185 -4.01 -1.29 -11.52
C ASP A 185 -3.49 -2.31 -12.57
N CYS A 186 -3.17 -1.86 -13.78
CA CYS A 186 -2.68 -2.72 -14.86
C CYS A 186 -1.38 -3.46 -14.54
N GLY A 187 -0.62 -3.01 -13.54
CA GLY A 187 0.55 -3.73 -13.02
C GLY A 187 0.17 -5.06 -12.39
N GLU A 188 -1.05 -5.18 -11.86
CA GLU A 188 -1.57 -6.38 -11.21
C GLU A 188 -2.07 -7.40 -12.26
N PRO A 189 -1.59 -8.65 -12.23
CA PRO A 189 -2.09 -9.72 -13.09
C PRO A 189 -3.60 -9.95 -13.02
N ALA A 190 -4.23 -9.75 -11.86
CA ALA A 190 -5.69 -9.88 -11.72
C ALA A 190 -6.48 -8.83 -12.54
N CYS A 191 -5.82 -7.74 -12.95
CA CYS A 191 -6.41 -6.65 -13.72
C CYS A 191 -6.23 -6.81 -15.24
N ASP A 192 -5.67 -7.91 -15.73
CA ASP A 192 -5.58 -8.15 -17.17
C ASP A 192 -6.97 -8.08 -17.82
N LEU A 193 -7.06 -7.33 -18.93
CA LEU A 193 -8.30 -7.01 -19.65
C LEU A 193 -9.30 -6.11 -18.92
N ALA A 194 -8.99 -5.60 -17.73
CA ALA A 194 -9.77 -4.52 -17.13
C ALA A 194 -9.70 -3.28 -18.03
N THR A 195 -10.77 -2.50 -18.07
CA THR A 195 -10.74 -1.17 -18.69
C THR A 195 -9.66 -0.33 -18.01
N CYS A 196 -9.06 0.61 -18.70
CA CYS A 196 -8.14 1.58 -18.10
C CYS A 196 -8.13 2.89 -18.91
N ASP A 197 -7.36 3.87 -18.46
CA ASP A 197 -7.11 5.13 -19.16
C ASP A 197 -5.62 5.48 -19.02
N ASP A 198 -4.88 5.44 -20.13
CA ASP A 198 -3.44 5.75 -20.18
C ASP A 198 -3.17 7.26 -20.30
N GLY A 199 -4.23 8.07 -20.27
CA GLY A 199 -4.19 9.52 -20.39
C GLY A 199 -3.99 10.02 -21.81
N GLN A 200 -4.03 9.15 -22.83
CA GLN A 200 -3.98 9.57 -24.23
C GLN A 200 -5.35 10.09 -24.67
N PRO A 201 -5.49 11.38 -24.99
CA PRO A 201 -6.79 11.99 -25.30
C PRO A 201 -7.37 11.54 -26.64
N CYS A 202 -6.59 10.90 -27.51
CA CYS A 202 -7.01 10.47 -28.84
C CYS A 202 -7.26 8.97 -28.99
N THR A 203 -7.23 8.22 -27.89
CA THR A 203 -7.72 6.85 -27.82
C THR A 203 -8.83 6.74 -26.78
N VAL A 204 -9.69 5.74 -26.95
CA VAL A 204 -10.69 5.36 -25.94
C VAL A 204 -10.85 3.85 -25.89
N GLY A 205 -11.26 3.35 -24.72
CA GLY A 205 -11.56 1.94 -24.53
C GLY A 205 -10.30 1.10 -24.39
N GLU A 206 -9.29 1.67 -23.75
CA GLU A 206 -8.05 1.03 -23.36
C GLU A 206 -8.34 -0.10 -22.38
N VAL A 207 -7.45 -1.08 -22.42
CA VAL A 207 -7.49 -2.19 -21.48
C VAL A 207 -6.09 -2.47 -20.97
N CYS A 208 -6.01 -2.95 -19.73
CA CYS A 208 -4.79 -3.48 -19.19
C CYS A 208 -4.37 -4.72 -19.99
N SER A 209 -3.13 -4.73 -20.47
CA SER A 209 -2.56 -5.88 -21.16
C SER A 209 -1.08 -6.00 -20.80
N GLY A 210 -0.74 -7.00 -20.01
CA GLY A 210 0.65 -7.31 -19.66
C GLY A 210 1.37 -6.20 -18.89
N GLY A 211 0.73 -5.63 -17.86
CA GLY A 211 1.34 -4.61 -17.02
C GLY A 211 1.09 -3.17 -17.46
N VAL A 212 0.51 -2.97 -18.65
CA VAL A 212 0.44 -1.67 -19.31
C VAL A 212 -1.00 -1.35 -19.69
N CYS A 213 -1.44 -0.14 -19.37
CA CYS A 213 -2.66 0.42 -19.93
C CYS A 213 -2.39 0.93 -21.33
N GLY A 214 -3.25 0.59 -22.29
CA GLY A 214 -3.22 1.19 -23.61
C GLY A 214 -4.05 0.45 -24.63
N GLY A 215 -3.69 0.63 -25.90
CA GLY A 215 -4.47 0.12 -27.02
C GLY A 215 -5.62 1.07 -27.34
N GLY A 216 -6.85 0.62 -27.14
CA GLY A 216 -8.04 1.41 -27.45
C GLY A 216 -8.31 1.61 -28.95
N SER A 217 -9.36 2.36 -29.23
CA SER A 217 -9.76 2.77 -30.57
C SER A 217 -9.55 4.28 -30.75
N PRO A 218 -9.14 4.74 -31.94
CA PRO A 218 -8.98 6.17 -32.20
C PRO A 218 -10.28 6.94 -31.93
N VAL A 219 -10.17 8.06 -31.23
CA VAL A 219 -11.28 8.98 -31.00
C VAL A 219 -11.80 9.52 -32.34
N SER A 220 -13.11 9.39 -32.55
CA SER A 220 -13.78 9.86 -33.75
C SER A 220 -14.42 11.25 -33.53
N CYS A 221 -13.76 12.29 -34.01
CA CYS A 221 -14.19 13.69 -33.89
C CYS A 221 -15.31 14.04 -34.89
N THR A 222 -16.48 13.44 -34.72
CA THR A 222 -17.60 13.57 -35.67
C THR A 222 -18.56 14.72 -35.35
N GLU A 223 -18.55 15.22 -34.11
CA GLU A 223 -19.44 16.29 -33.65
C GLU A 223 -18.64 17.56 -33.36
N ALA A 224 -18.87 18.60 -34.16
CA ALA A 224 -18.25 19.90 -33.94
C ALA A 224 -18.85 20.57 -32.69
N PRO A 225 -18.04 21.29 -31.87
CA PRO A 225 -18.49 21.90 -30.62
C PRO A 225 -19.44 23.11 -30.81
N GLY A 226 -19.62 23.58 -32.05
CA GLY A 226 -20.55 24.65 -32.38
C GLY A 226 -20.57 24.97 -33.88
N GLU A 227 -21.47 25.87 -34.30
CA GLU A 227 -21.70 26.23 -35.71
C GLU A 227 -20.46 26.84 -36.40
N CYS A 228 -19.56 27.43 -35.61
CA CYS A 228 -18.30 28.01 -36.06
C CYS A 228 -17.17 27.00 -36.28
N PHE A 229 -17.43 25.71 -36.08
CA PHE A 229 -16.47 24.65 -36.27
C PHE A 229 -16.96 23.65 -37.32
N GLN A 230 -16.06 23.18 -38.18
CA GLN A 230 -16.37 22.19 -39.21
C GLN A 230 -16.16 20.77 -38.68
N ALA A 231 -17.16 19.90 -38.87
CA ALA A 231 -17.02 18.45 -38.70
C ALA A 231 -16.75 17.73 -40.04
N PRO A 232 -16.00 16.61 -40.04
CA PRO A 232 -15.30 16.03 -38.89
C PRO A 232 -14.03 16.81 -38.53
N GLY A 233 -13.68 16.79 -37.25
CA GLY A 233 -12.38 17.25 -36.75
C GLY A 233 -11.31 16.16 -36.86
N VAL A 234 -10.10 16.48 -36.39
CA VAL A 234 -8.99 15.54 -36.25
C VAL A 234 -8.58 15.53 -34.78
N CYS A 235 -8.38 14.34 -34.22
CA CYS A 235 -7.85 14.26 -32.88
C CYS A 235 -6.34 14.57 -32.90
N ASP A 236 -5.91 15.49 -32.04
CA ASP A 236 -4.53 15.91 -31.89
C ASP A 236 -4.12 15.80 -30.41
N ASP A 237 -3.26 14.82 -30.11
CA ASP A 237 -2.74 14.59 -28.77
C ASP A 237 -1.99 15.82 -28.22
N SER A 238 -1.31 16.58 -29.08
CA SER A 238 -0.58 17.79 -28.69
C SER A 238 -1.52 18.94 -28.28
N LYS A 239 -2.80 18.84 -28.64
CA LYS A 239 -3.85 19.80 -28.30
C LYS A 239 -4.83 19.26 -27.27
N GLY A 240 -4.62 18.04 -26.78
CA GLY A 240 -5.44 17.44 -25.73
C GLY A 240 -6.78 16.91 -26.23
N GLY A 241 -6.93 16.58 -27.51
CA GLY A 241 -8.14 15.95 -28.05
C GLY A 241 -8.57 16.45 -29.42
N CYS A 242 -9.88 16.45 -29.67
CA CYS A 242 -10.43 16.83 -30.97
C CYS A 242 -10.21 18.31 -31.31
N VAL A 243 -9.54 18.54 -32.43
CA VAL A 243 -9.35 19.87 -33.03
C VAL A 243 -10.20 19.97 -34.29
N TYR A 244 -10.95 21.06 -34.38
CA TYR A 244 -11.87 21.31 -35.49
C TYR A 244 -11.43 22.55 -36.28
N PRO A 245 -11.45 22.52 -37.62
CA PRO A 245 -11.26 23.72 -38.42
C PRO A 245 -12.31 24.79 -38.08
N VAL A 246 -11.86 26.02 -37.87
CA VAL A 246 -12.75 27.15 -37.60
C VAL A 246 -13.28 27.74 -38.92
N ARG A 247 -14.59 27.94 -38.98
CA ARG A 247 -15.31 28.51 -40.13
C ARG A 247 -15.28 30.05 -40.11
N VAL A 248 -14.09 30.65 -40.16
CA VAL A 248 -13.93 32.11 -40.01
C VAL A 248 -14.72 32.89 -41.07
N GLY A 249 -15.51 33.88 -40.63
CA GLY A 249 -16.34 34.73 -41.48
C GLY A 249 -17.66 34.10 -41.93
N GLU A 250 -17.91 32.83 -41.61
CA GLU A 250 -19.18 32.19 -41.92
C GLU A 250 -20.28 32.64 -40.95
N PRO A 251 -21.55 32.67 -41.40
CA PRO A 251 -22.66 33.06 -40.55
C PRO A 251 -22.94 32.01 -39.48
N CYS A 252 -23.32 32.49 -38.31
CA CYS A 252 -23.80 31.73 -37.16
C CYS A 252 -25.02 32.42 -36.54
N ALA A 253 -25.73 31.75 -35.63
CA ALA A 253 -26.99 32.25 -35.07
C ALA A 253 -26.92 33.65 -34.43
N GLY A 254 -25.72 34.10 -34.00
CA GLY A 254 -25.48 35.40 -33.37
C GLY A 254 -24.59 36.36 -34.17
N GLY A 255 -24.35 36.11 -35.47
CA GLY A 255 -23.52 36.97 -36.32
C GLY A 255 -22.58 36.15 -37.21
N THR A 256 -21.26 36.30 -37.04
CA THR A 256 -20.25 35.56 -37.79
C THR A 256 -19.16 34.98 -36.89
N CYS A 257 -18.45 33.99 -37.43
CA CYS A 257 -17.44 33.25 -36.70
C CYS A 257 -16.07 33.92 -36.72
N ARG A 258 -15.48 34.13 -35.54
CA ARG A 258 -14.09 34.59 -35.33
C ARG A 258 -13.09 33.44 -35.37
N GLN A 259 -11.79 33.79 -35.42
CA GLN A 259 -10.67 32.83 -35.47
C GLN A 259 -10.52 31.98 -34.19
N ASP A 260 -11.00 32.46 -33.05
CA ASP A 260 -11.08 31.72 -31.79
C ASP A 260 -12.28 30.76 -31.73
N GLY A 261 -13.11 30.73 -32.78
CA GLY A 261 -14.31 29.91 -32.86
C GLY A 261 -15.54 30.51 -32.15
N ALA A 262 -15.43 31.73 -31.63
CA ALA A 262 -16.58 32.46 -31.10
C ALA A 262 -17.51 32.91 -32.22
N CYS A 263 -18.82 32.73 -32.01
CA CYS A 263 -19.83 33.41 -32.80
C CYS A 263 -20.06 34.79 -32.19
N VAL A 264 -19.72 35.85 -32.91
CA VAL A 264 -19.92 37.23 -32.44
C VAL A 264 -20.82 37.98 -33.40
N ASP A 265 -21.56 38.93 -32.83
CA ASP A 265 -22.34 39.86 -33.60
C ASP A 265 -21.39 40.88 -34.24
N GLN A 266 -21.04 40.67 -35.52
CA GLN A 266 -20.27 41.64 -36.31
C GLN A 266 -21.16 42.78 -36.86
N THR A 267 -22.34 43.02 -36.27
CA THR A 267 -23.20 44.16 -36.63
C THR A 267 -23.31 45.18 -35.51
N ILE A 268 -22.53 45.03 -34.44
CA ILE A 268 -22.53 45.97 -33.31
C ILE A 268 -21.12 46.17 -32.79
N GLU A 269 -20.53 47.32 -33.11
CA GLU A 269 -19.43 47.86 -32.34
C GLU A 269 -19.91 48.17 -30.91
N ALA A 270 -19.53 47.31 -29.97
CA ALA A 270 -20.02 47.35 -28.59
C ALA A 270 -19.39 48.50 -27.77
N GLU A 271 -18.13 48.83 -28.07
CA GLU A 271 -17.34 49.88 -27.44
C GLU A 271 -16.92 50.90 -28.50
N CYS A 272 -17.67 52.00 -28.62
CA CYS A 272 -17.49 53.04 -29.65
C CYS A 272 -16.42 54.11 -29.31
N ASN A 273 -15.46 53.77 -28.45
CA ASN A 273 -14.53 54.73 -27.81
C ASN A 273 -13.15 54.15 -27.44
N ASP A 274 -12.88 52.90 -27.81
CA ASP A 274 -11.73 52.15 -27.29
C ASP A 274 -10.56 52.08 -28.29
N GLY A 275 -10.74 52.59 -29.51
CA GLY A 275 -9.74 52.57 -30.56
C GLY A 275 -9.59 51.21 -31.23
N VAL A 276 -10.53 50.28 -31.03
CA VAL A 276 -10.46 48.90 -31.52
C VAL A 276 -11.67 48.61 -32.43
N ASP A 277 -11.38 48.07 -33.61
CA ASP A 277 -12.39 47.51 -34.52
C ASP A 277 -12.97 46.23 -33.90
N ASN A 278 -14.01 46.41 -33.07
CA ASN A 278 -14.57 45.34 -32.23
C ASN A 278 -15.42 44.35 -33.04
N ASP A 279 -15.94 44.76 -34.19
CA ASP A 279 -16.73 43.94 -35.10
C ASP A 279 -15.89 43.40 -36.28
N GLY A 280 -14.67 43.88 -36.48
CA GLY A 280 -13.72 43.42 -37.48
C GLY A 280 -14.05 43.84 -38.92
N ASN A 281 -14.88 44.87 -39.12
CA ASN A 281 -15.33 45.31 -40.44
C ASN A 281 -14.35 46.29 -41.14
N GLY A 282 -13.25 46.63 -40.46
CA GLY A 282 -12.21 47.56 -40.92
C GLY A 282 -12.47 49.02 -40.58
N LYS A 283 -13.46 49.29 -39.73
CA LYS A 283 -13.78 50.62 -39.19
C LYS A 283 -13.67 50.57 -37.67
N ILE A 284 -13.40 51.72 -37.08
CA ILE A 284 -13.08 51.85 -35.66
C ILE A 284 -13.93 52.99 -35.11
N ASP A 285 -14.55 52.78 -33.96
CA ASP A 285 -15.31 53.74 -33.17
C ASP A 285 -16.31 54.57 -34.01
N CYS A 286 -16.23 55.91 -33.98
CA CYS A 286 -17.17 56.76 -34.72
C CYS A 286 -17.10 56.58 -36.25
N ALA A 287 -16.05 55.95 -36.78
CA ALA A 287 -15.98 55.63 -38.20
C ALA A 287 -16.86 54.44 -38.59
N ASP A 288 -17.33 53.67 -37.60
CA ASP A 288 -18.19 52.53 -37.79
C ASP A 288 -19.69 52.92 -37.81
N PRO A 289 -20.44 52.55 -38.86
CA PRO A 289 -21.89 52.73 -38.90
C PRO A 289 -22.64 52.08 -37.75
N ASP A 290 -22.08 51.06 -37.10
CA ASP A 290 -22.73 50.33 -36.03
C ASP A 290 -22.65 51.07 -34.67
N CYS A 291 -21.88 52.16 -34.61
CA CYS A 291 -21.85 53.13 -33.51
C CYS A 291 -22.84 54.30 -33.64
N ASP A 292 -23.72 54.27 -34.66
CA ASP A 292 -24.70 55.33 -34.86
C ASP A 292 -25.60 55.52 -33.62
N GLN A 293 -25.53 56.73 -33.04
CA GLN A 293 -26.22 57.19 -31.82
C GLN A 293 -25.65 56.75 -30.46
N ARG A 294 -24.48 56.11 -30.42
CA ARG A 294 -23.74 55.91 -29.17
C ARG A 294 -22.82 57.11 -28.90
N PRO A 295 -22.54 57.45 -27.63
CA PRO A 295 -21.54 58.46 -27.32
C PRO A 295 -20.18 57.93 -27.79
N CYS A 296 -19.65 58.56 -28.83
CA CYS A 296 -18.36 58.23 -29.42
C CYS A 296 -17.39 59.43 -29.22
N ASN A 297 -16.12 59.20 -28.85
CA ASN A 297 -15.12 60.23 -28.60
C ASN A 297 -13.80 59.90 -29.30
N ASP A 298 -13.68 60.27 -30.57
CA ASP A 298 -12.47 60.05 -31.39
C ASP A 298 -11.18 60.74 -30.89
N GLY A 299 -11.18 61.39 -29.71
CA GLY A 299 -10.00 62.05 -29.17
C GLY A 299 -9.48 63.23 -30.01
N ASP A 300 -10.13 63.55 -31.13
CA ASP A 300 -9.76 64.65 -32.01
C ASP A 300 -10.43 65.96 -31.56
N ALA A 301 -9.65 66.77 -30.84
CA ALA A 301 -9.86 68.21 -30.68
C ALA A 301 -9.20 68.98 -31.83
#